data_AF-A0A3A2Z176-F1
#
_entry.id   AF-A0A3A2Z176-F1
#
_cell.length_a   1.000
_cell.length_b   1.000
_cell.length_c   1.000
_cell.angle_alpha   90.00
_cell.angle_beta   90.00
_cell.angle_gamma   90.00
#
_symmetry.space_group_name_H-M   'P 1'
#
loop_
_entity.id
_entity.type
_entity.pdbx_description
1 polymer ?
#
loop_
_entity_poly.entity_id
_entity_poly.type
_entity_poly.pdbx_seq_one_letter_code
_entity_poly.pdbx_strand_id
1 'polypeptide(L)'
;MLEEVDFSRLSKLNLETPDGEDLDSYGFLYYYDRSFDRAPVKNAEPRLQALDRAAYNVTTSQDPVIQELSEKNEATIFASSDILSMLMCATRSVYSWDIVIVRHGNKIFFDKRDGASIDL
;
A
#
# COMPACT_ATOMS: atom_id res chain seq x y z
N MET A 1 22.97 0.81 -13.61
CA MET A 1 21.76 0.22 -14.19
C MET A 1 21.90 -1.29 -14.06
N LEU A 2 20.98 -1.95 -13.35
CA LEU A 2 21.06 -3.40 -13.06
C LEU A 2 20.22 -4.21 -14.05
N GLU A 3 18.98 -3.81 -14.27
CA GLU A 3 18.06 -4.46 -15.21
C GLU A 3 17.08 -3.43 -15.77
N GLU A 4 16.54 -3.73 -16.95
CA GLU A 4 15.40 -3.05 -17.56
C GLU A 4 14.35 -4.10 -17.94
N VAL A 5 13.09 -3.82 -17.62
CA VAL A 5 11.97 -4.72 -17.89
C VAL A 5 10.85 -3.92 -18.53
N ASP A 6 10.48 -4.30 -19.76
CA ASP A 6 9.36 -3.69 -20.47
C ASP A 6 8.02 -4.32 -20.06
N PHE A 7 6.93 -3.59 -20.29
CA PHE A 7 5.59 -4.02 -19.88
C PHE A 7 5.14 -5.31 -20.58
N SER A 8 5.65 -5.63 -21.76
CA SER A 8 5.28 -6.86 -22.47
C SER A 8 5.87 -8.11 -21.79
N ARG A 9 7.04 -7.98 -21.15
CA ARG A 9 7.63 -9.02 -20.30
C ARG A 9 6.85 -9.18 -19.00
N LEU A 10 6.55 -8.08 -18.29
CA LEU A 10 5.80 -8.11 -17.03
C LEU A 10 4.41 -8.73 -17.19
N SER A 11 3.70 -8.41 -18.28
CA SER A 11 2.33 -8.89 -18.51
C SER A 11 2.21 -10.40 -18.73
N LYS A 12 3.32 -11.10 -18.96
CA LYS A 12 3.34 -12.56 -19.16
C LYS A 12 3.69 -13.33 -17.88
N LEU A 13 4.08 -12.63 -16.82
CA LEU A 13 4.41 -13.26 -15.54
C LEU A 13 3.13 -13.74 -14.87
N ASN A 14 3.22 -14.91 -14.23
CA ASN A 14 2.14 -15.48 -13.44
C ASN A 14 2.74 -16.20 -12.23
N LEU A 15 2.10 -16.05 -11.08
CA LEU A 15 2.45 -16.71 -9.83
C LEU A 15 1.15 -17.04 -9.09
N GLU A 16 0.95 -18.32 -8.76
CA GLU A 16 -0.11 -18.73 -7.86
C GLU A 16 0.39 -18.64 -6.41
N THR A 17 -0.41 -18.02 -5.54
CA THR A 17 -0.09 -17.84 -4.13
C THR A 17 -1.25 -18.35 -3.26
N PRO A 18 -0.97 -18.92 -2.07
CA PRO A 18 -2.01 -19.22 -1.09
C PRO A 18 -2.62 -17.93 -0.54
N ASP A 19 -3.73 -18.07 0.18
CA ASP A 19 -4.31 -16.97 0.95
C ASP A 19 -3.34 -16.47 2.03
N GLY A 20 -3.39 -15.17 2.30
CA GLY A 20 -2.62 -14.56 3.38
C GLY A 20 -3.12 -15.01 4.76
N GLU A 21 -2.23 -14.95 5.75
CA GLU A 21 -2.55 -15.19 7.15
C GLU A 21 -2.50 -13.88 7.93
N ASP A 22 -3.54 -13.61 8.72
CA ASP A 22 -3.59 -12.47 9.62
C ASP A 22 -2.73 -12.76 10.86
N LEU A 23 -1.65 -12.00 11.05
CA LEU A 23 -0.76 -12.14 12.22
C LEU A 23 -1.25 -11.34 13.43
N ASP A 24 -1.72 -10.11 13.18
CA ASP A 24 -2.22 -9.21 14.22
C ASP A 24 -3.16 -8.16 13.60
N SER A 25 -3.89 -7.43 14.43
CA SER A 25 -4.85 -6.40 14.02
C SER A 25 -4.76 -5.17 14.91
N TYR A 26 -4.59 -4.00 14.29
CA TYR A 26 -4.41 -2.73 14.98
C TYR A 26 -5.44 -1.69 14.54
N GLY A 27 -5.76 -0.76 15.44
CA GLY A 27 -6.65 0.38 15.18
C GLY A 27 -8.12 0.09 15.49
N PHE A 28 -8.99 0.96 14.98
CA PHE A 28 -10.44 0.86 15.13
C PHE A 28 -11.15 1.39 13.89
N LEU A 29 -12.34 0.87 13.63
CA LEU A 29 -13.18 1.29 12.51
C LEU A 29 -14.52 1.80 13.02
N TYR A 30 -15.03 2.87 12.41
CA TYR A 30 -16.40 3.31 12.63
C TYR A 30 -17.36 2.49 11.78
N TYR A 31 -18.59 2.31 12.26
CA TYR A 31 -19.64 1.72 11.45
C TYR A 31 -19.91 2.59 10.22
N TYR A 32 -20.02 1.92 9.07
CA TYR A 32 -20.48 2.56 7.85
C TYR A 32 -21.97 2.90 7.95
N ASP A 33 -22.33 4.15 7.63
CA ASP A 33 -23.71 4.58 7.57
C ASP A 33 -24.36 4.12 6.26
N ARG A 34 -25.26 3.13 6.35
CA ARG A 34 -26.00 2.58 5.19
C ARG A 34 -26.97 3.57 4.54
N SER A 35 -27.18 4.75 5.12
CA SER A 35 -27.96 5.81 4.47
C SER A 35 -27.32 6.26 3.14
N PHE A 36 -25.99 6.14 3.03
CA PHE A 36 -25.22 6.46 1.83
C PHE A 36 -25.41 5.46 0.67
N ASP A 37 -25.99 4.27 0.91
CA ASP A 37 -26.26 3.29 -0.14
C ASP A 37 -27.44 3.69 -1.05
N ARG A 38 -28.28 4.62 -0.59
CA ARG A 38 -29.45 5.09 -1.33
C ARG A 38 -29.03 6.15 -2.34
N ALA A 39 -29.41 5.95 -3.60
CA ALA A 39 -29.24 6.96 -4.64
C ALA A 39 -29.86 8.30 -4.16
N PRO A 40 -29.10 9.41 -4.24
CA PRO A 40 -29.59 10.68 -3.73
C PRO A 40 -30.85 11.08 -4.47
N VAL A 41 -31.88 11.48 -3.72
CA VAL A 41 -33.05 12.11 -4.30
C VAL A 41 -32.60 13.48 -4.82
N LYS A 42 -33.07 13.87 -6.01
CA LYS A 42 -32.72 15.16 -6.64
C LYS A 42 -32.90 16.30 -5.61
N ASN A 43 -31.84 17.05 -5.33
CA ASN A 43 -31.73 18.13 -4.32
C ASN A 43 -31.56 17.69 -2.83
N ALA A 44 -31.28 16.42 -2.54
CA ALA A 44 -31.01 15.90 -1.19
C ALA A 44 -29.59 15.30 -1.04
N GLU A 45 -28.66 15.63 -1.93
CA GLU A 45 -27.27 15.16 -1.85
C GLU A 45 -26.61 15.68 -0.55
N PRO A 46 -26.05 14.79 0.29
CA PRO A 46 -25.26 15.20 1.44
C PRO A 46 -24.09 16.05 0.97
N ARG A 47 -23.93 17.25 1.54
CA ARG A 47 -22.75 18.07 1.23
C ARG A 47 -21.51 17.38 1.78
N LEU A 48 -20.45 17.30 0.97
CA LEU A 48 -19.15 16.84 1.41
C LEU A 48 -18.68 17.73 2.57
N GLN A 49 -18.45 17.12 3.72
CA GLN A 49 -17.93 17.83 4.89
C GLN A 49 -16.43 17.62 4.96
N ALA A 50 -15.68 18.71 5.14
CA ALA A 50 -14.27 18.62 5.49
C ALA A 50 -14.18 18.11 6.92
N LEU A 51 -13.68 16.88 7.09
CA LEU A 51 -13.40 16.30 8.38
C LEU A 51 -11.93 16.53 8.70
N ASP A 52 -11.65 17.12 9.86
CA ASP A 52 -10.29 17.24 10.37
C ASP A 52 -9.88 15.89 11.01
N ARG A 53 -9.17 15.07 10.22
CA ARG A 53 -8.66 13.76 10.65
C ARG A 53 -7.18 13.69 10.34
N ALA A 54 -6.42 13.11 11.26
CA ALA A 54 -5.03 12.77 11.00
C ALA A 54 -4.96 11.65 9.94
N ALA A 55 -4.20 11.89 8.88
CA ALA A 55 -3.79 10.87 7.92
C ALA A 55 -2.34 10.49 8.20
N TYR A 56 -2.07 9.19 8.35
CA TYR A 56 -0.74 8.67 8.63
C TYR A 56 -0.18 8.01 7.37
N ASN A 57 0.86 8.60 6.79
CA ASN A 57 1.53 8.10 5.60
C ASN A 57 2.92 7.54 5.95
N VAL A 58 2.96 6.60 6.89
CA VAL A 58 4.21 5.99 7.37
C VAL A 58 4.76 5.04 6.29
N THR A 59 6.08 5.05 6.08
CA THR A 59 6.73 4.08 5.18
C THR A 59 7.08 2.78 5.91
N THR A 60 7.36 1.70 5.17
CA THR A 60 7.52 0.36 5.72
C THR A 60 8.62 0.28 6.79
N SER A 61 9.76 0.90 6.56
CA SER A 61 10.87 0.91 7.52
C SER A 61 10.63 1.79 8.75
N GLN A 62 9.61 2.67 8.73
CA GLN A 62 9.24 3.53 9.86
C GLN A 62 8.09 2.96 10.69
N ASP A 63 7.48 1.86 10.26
CA ASP A 63 6.42 1.19 10.99
C ASP A 63 7.02 0.38 12.17
N PRO A 64 6.63 0.68 13.43
CA PRO A 64 7.18 0.00 14.60
C PRO A 64 6.80 -1.48 14.67
N VAL A 65 5.64 -1.88 14.16
CA VAL A 65 5.20 -3.28 14.12
C VAL A 65 6.06 -4.06 13.12
N ILE A 66 6.32 -3.47 11.95
CA ILE A 66 7.21 -4.08 10.95
C ILE A 66 8.65 -4.19 11.48
N GLN A 67 9.13 -3.20 12.23
CA GLN A 67 10.44 -3.28 12.89
C GLN A 67 10.49 -4.43 13.90
N GLU A 68 9.47 -4.58 14.74
CA GLU A 68 9.39 -5.68 15.71
C GLU A 68 9.36 -7.06 15.02
N LEU A 69 8.55 -7.22 13.97
CA LEU A 69 8.50 -8.46 13.17
C LEU A 69 9.83 -8.75 12.48
N SER A 70 10.52 -7.71 12.00
CA SER A 70 11.87 -7.83 11.49
C SER A 70 12.81 -8.31 12.59
N GLU A 71 12.87 -7.70 13.76
CA GLU A 71 13.78 -8.09 14.85
C GLU A 71 13.59 -9.54 15.29
N LYS A 72 12.33 -10.01 15.33
CA LYS A 72 11.98 -11.41 15.61
C LYS A 72 12.33 -12.40 14.49
N ASN A 73 12.70 -11.90 13.31
CA ASN A 73 13.00 -12.68 12.11
C ASN A 73 11.80 -13.51 11.60
N GLU A 74 10.59 -12.95 11.70
CA GLU A 74 9.36 -13.61 11.20
C GLU A 74 9.27 -13.61 9.67
N ALA A 75 9.96 -12.69 9.00
CA ALA A 75 9.97 -12.58 7.53
C ALA A 75 11.30 -12.03 6.98
N THR A 76 11.45 -12.15 5.66
CA THR A 76 12.61 -11.64 4.90
C THR A 76 12.28 -10.47 3.99
N ILE A 77 11.01 -10.26 3.66
CA ILE A 77 10.54 -9.20 2.78
C ILE A 77 9.42 -8.44 3.48
N PHE A 78 9.54 -7.11 3.52
CA PHE A 78 8.58 -6.22 4.17
C PHE A 78 8.15 -5.14 3.17
N ALA A 79 6.84 -4.90 3.09
CA ALA A 79 6.22 -3.87 2.25
C ALA A 79 4.88 -3.44 2.84
N SER A 80 4.39 -2.27 2.46
CA SER A 80 3.02 -1.81 2.71
C SER A 80 2.10 -2.09 1.52
N SER A 81 0.78 -2.02 1.74
CA SER A 81 -0.24 -2.22 0.71
C SER A 81 -0.09 -1.30 -0.49
N ASP A 82 0.24 -0.03 -0.26
CA ASP A 82 0.31 0.97 -1.33
C ASP A 82 1.48 0.65 -2.28
N ILE A 83 2.63 0.33 -1.69
CA ILE A 83 3.85 -0.03 -2.42
C ILE A 83 3.64 -1.32 -3.21
N LEU A 84 3.03 -2.33 -2.59
CA LEU A 84 2.73 -3.61 -3.26
C LEU A 84 1.72 -3.42 -4.39
N SER A 85 0.70 -2.58 -4.19
CA SER A 85 -0.30 -2.26 -5.22
C SER A 85 0.33 -1.59 -6.43
N MET A 86 1.27 -0.65 -6.22
CA MET A 86 2.02 -0.05 -7.34
C MET A 86 2.83 -1.08 -8.12
N LEU A 87 3.53 -1.98 -7.43
CA LEU A 87 4.31 -3.04 -8.08
C LEU A 87 3.42 -4.00 -8.88
N MET A 88 2.31 -4.46 -8.31
CA MET A 88 1.37 -5.37 -8.97
C MET A 88 0.67 -4.74 -10.17
N CYS A 89 0.40 -3.43 -10.11
CA CYS A 89 -0.29 -2.68 -11.17
C CYS A 89 0.66 -1.90 -12.09
N ALA A 90 1.98 -2.16 -12.04
CA ALA A 90 2.99 -1.39 -12.75
C ALA A 90 2.73 -1.27 -14.27
N THR A 91 2.19 -2.31 -14.91
CA THR A 91 1.90 -2.36 -16.35
C THR A 91 0.83 -1.37 -16.82
N ARG A 92 0.08 -0.77 -15.89
CA ARG A 92 -0.96 0.25 -16.18
C ARG A 92 -0.46 1.67 -15.93
N SER A 93 0.75 1.83 -15.39
CA SER A 93 1.29 3.15 -15.07
C SER A 93 1.63 3.94 -16.33
N VAL A 94 1.25 5.22 -16.32
CA VAL A 94 1.59 6.20 -17.36
C VAL A 94 2.50 7.28 -16.78
N TYR A 95 2.16 7.76 -15.59
CA TYR A 95 3.01 8.66 -14.84
C TYR A 95 4.14 7.92 -14.14
N SER A 96 5.28 8.59 -14.03
CA SER A 96 6.44 8.07 -13.33
C SER A 96 6.19 7.98 -11.84
N TRP A 97 6.65 6.88 -11.26
CA TRP A 97 6.72 6.64 -9.82
C TRP A 97 8.00 5.86 -9.53
N ASP A 98 8.36 5.77 -8.27
CA ASP A 98 9.54 5.04 -7.83
C ASP A 98 9.34 4.45 -6.44
N ILE A 99 10.14 3.44 -6.13
CA ILE A 99 10.17 2.73 -4.86
C ILE A 99 11.64 2.60 -4.44
N VAL A 100 11.91 2.82 -3.16
CA VAL A 100 13.23 2.63 -2.57
C VAL A 100 13.31 1.21 -2.03
N ILE A 101 14.31 0.44 -2.45
CA ILE A 101 14.55 -0.90 -1.93
C ILE A 101 15.77 -0.85 -1.03
N VAL A 102 15.59 -1.14 0.25
CA VAL A 102 16.66 -1.18 1.24
C VAL A 102 16.93 -2.63 1.63
N ARG A 103 18.18 -3.07 1.47
CA ARG A 103 18.62 -4.40 1.87
C ARG A 103 19.50 -4.32 3.12
N HIS A 104 19.07 -4.96 4.19
CA HIS A 104 19.84 -5.11 5.43
C HIS A 104 20.08 -6.60 5.71
N GLY A 105 21.28 -7.09 5.38
CA GLY A 105 21.62 -8.50 5.48
C GLY A 105 20.75 -9.37 4.56
N ASN A 106 19.95 -10.25 5.16
CA ASN A 106 19.01 -11.12 4.45
C ASN A 106 17.57 -10.56 4.39
N LYS A 107 17.37 -9.31 4.80
CA LYS A 107 16.05 -8.66 4.80
C LYS A 107 15.97 -7.58 3.74
N ILE A 108 14.81 -7.46 3.12
CA ILE A 108 14.49 -6.49 2.08
C ILE A 108 13.27 -5.68 2.53
N PHE A 109 13.41 -4.37 2.52
CA PHE A 109 12.34 -3.41 2.80
C PHE A 109 12.03 -2.64 1.52
N PHE A 110 10.76 -2.56 1.18
CA PHE A 110 10.28 -1.67 0.12
C PHE A 110 9.69 -0.42 0.77
N ASP A 111 10.30 0.72 0.51
CA ASP A 111 9.91 2.02 1.07
C ASP A 111 9.47 2.99 -0.04
N LYS A 112 8.67 3.98 0.36
CA LYS A 112 8.32 5.13 -0.47
C LYS A 112 9.13 6.34 -0.04
N ARG A 113 9.43 7.25 -0.97
CA ARG A 113 10.06 8.53 -0.63
C ARG A 113 9.06 9.43 0.09
N ASP A 114 9.58 10.26 0.99
CA ASP A 114 8.79 11.32 1.61
C ASP A 114 8.28 12.31 0.54
N GLY A 115 6.99 12.64 0.59
CA GLY A 115 6.31 13.43 -0.44
C GLY A 115 6.21 12.77 -1.82
N ALA A 116 6.34 11.44 -1.92
CA ALA A 116 6.18 10.72 -3.18
C ALA A 116 4.74 10.84 -3.70
N SER A 117 4.59 10.78 -5.03
CA SER A 117 3.29 10.86 -5.69
C SER A 117 2.35 9.68 -5.42
N ILE A 118 2.85 8.64 -4.77
CA ILE A 118 2.04 7.50 -4.32
C ILE A 118 0.99 7.92 -3.29
N ASP A 119 1.21 9.03 -2.60
CA ASP A 119 0.32 9.55 -1.54
C ASP A 119 -0.70 10.59 -2.05
N LEU A 120 -0.72 10.87 -3.35
CA LEU A 120 -1.60 11.87 -4.00
C LEU A 120 -2.96 11.30 -4.41
#